data_AF-A0A6F8TW27-F1
#
_entry.id   AF-A0A6F8TW27-F1
#
_cell.length_a   1.000
_cell.length_b   1.000
_cell.length_c   1.000
_cell.angle_alpha   90.00
_cell.angle_beta   90.00
_cell.angle_gamma   90.00
#
_symmetry.space_group_name_H-M   'P 1'
#
loop_
_entity.id
_entity.type
_entity.pdbx_description
1 polymer ?
#
loop_
_entity_poly.entity_id
_entity_poly.type
_entity_poly.pdbx_seq_one_letter_code
_entity_poly.pdbx_strand_id
1 'polypeptide(L)' 'MHVKNKRTIQHKVDDFKRYGFTLLALSVFMYLGVIIPSETVTPGKVATLMTGTTVMLGMSLLFFTKAIKYKKALQSADE' A
#
# COMPACT_ATOMS: atom_id res chain seq x y z
N MET A 1 -9.54 -5.02 -31.19
CA MET A 1 -9.85 -4.17 -30.02
C MET A 1 -9.42 -4.78 -28.67
N HIS A 2 -9.17 -6.10 -28.56
CA HIS A 2 -8.82 -6.79 -27.30
C HIS A 2 -7.47 -6.39 -26.64
N VAL A 3 -6.46 -5.99 -27.42
CA VAL A 3 -5.10 -5.75 -26.90
C VAL A 3 -4.98 -4.45 -26.06
N LYS A 4 -5.80 -3.43 -26.36
CA LYS A 4 -5.79 -2.16 -25.60
C LYS A 4 -6.20 -2.36 -24.14
N ASN A 5 -7.20 -3.21 -23.88
CA ASN A 5 -7.64 -3.49 -22.51
C ASN A 5 -6.58 -4.23 -21.68
N LYS A 6 -5.83 -5.17 -22.27
CA LYS A 6 -4.76 -5.88 -21.53
C LYS A 6 -3.66 -4.95 -21.04
N ARG A 7 -3.14 -4.08 -21.90
CA ARG A 7 -2.15 -3.06 -21.49
C ARG A 7 -2.70 -2.14 -20.40
N THR A 8 -3.94 -1.68 -20.52
CA THR A 8 -4.55 -0.83 -19.50
C THR A 8 -4.68 -1.53 -18.15
N ILE A 9 -5.04 -2.81 -18.13
CA ILE A 9 -5.15 -3.58 -16.87
C ILE A 9 -3.76 -3.84 -16.28
N GLN A 10 -2.74 -4.12 -17.11
CA GLN A 10 -1.35 -4.25 -16.65
C GLN A 10 -0.83 -2.96 -16.01
N HIS A 11 -1.06 -1.81 -16.64
CA HIS A 11 -0.68 -0.51 -16.08
C HIS A 11 -1.37 -0.28 -14.72
N LYS A 12 -2.66 -0.59 -14.60
CA LYS A 12 -3.37 -0.50 -13.31
C LYS A 12 -2.78 -1.41 -12.23
N VAL A 13 -2.33 -2.62 -12.58
CA VAL A 13 -1.66 -3.53 -11.64
C VAL A 13 -0.36 -2.92 -11.13
N ASP A 14 0.44 -2.35 -12.02
CA ASP A 14 1.71 -1.72 -11.65
C ASP A 14 1.50 -0.47 -10.80
N ASP A 15 0.48 0.34 -11.09
CA ASP A 15 0.09 1.46 -10.26
C ASP A 15 -0.30 1.00 -8.85
N PHE A 16 -1.19 0.01 -8.72
CA PHE A 16 -1.59 -0.50 -7.41
C PHE A 16 -0.43 -1.10 -6.61
N LYS A 17 0.54 -1.75 -7.26
CA LYS A 17 1.76 -2.21 -6.58
C LYS A 17 2.62 -1.04 -6.10
N ARG A 18 2.80 0.00 -6.95
CA ARG A 18 3.59 1.19 -6.59
C ARG A 18 2.95 1.91 -5.41
N TYR A 19 1.64 2.18 -5.45
CA TYR A 19 0.91 2.78 -4.33
C TYR A 19 0.99 1.92 -3.06
N GLY A 20 0.81 0.60 -3.18
CA GLY A 20 0.97 -0.32 -2.06
C GLY A 20 2.36 -0.23 -1.43
N PHE A 21 3.41 -0.24 -2.25
CA PHE A 21 4.80 -0.16 -1.78
C PHE A 21 5.14 1.20 -1.15
N THR A 22 4.70 2.30 -1.75
CA THR A 22 4.89 3.64 -1.17
C THR A 22 4.20 3.79 0.17
N LEU A 23 2.95 3.31 0.31
CA LEU A 23 2.23 3.31 1.60
C LEU A 23 2.91 2.42 2.64
N LEU A 24 3.43 1.26 2.22
CA LEU A 24 4.19 0.38 3.10
C LEU A 24 5.45 1.08 3.62
N ALA A 25 6.27 1.65 2.73
CA ALA A 25 7.47 2.38 3.12
C ALA A 25 7.15 3.56 4.05
N LEU A 26 6.09 4.33 3.74
CA LEU A 26 5.66 5.44 4.56
C LEU A 26 5.17 5.00 5.95
N SER A 27 4.46 3.86 6.04
CA SER A 27 4.06 3.28 7.33
C SER A 27 5.27 2.86 8.17
N VAL A 28 6.33 2.32 7.55
CA VAL A 28 7.57 1.98 8.26
C VAL A 28 8.23 3.24 8.82
N PHE A 29 8.36 4.31 8.04
CA PHE A 29 8.90 5.59 8.54
C PHE A 29 8.05 6.18 9.67
N MET A 30 6.73 6.11 9.57
CA MET A 30 5.82 6.58 10.61
C MET A 30 5.98 5.79 11.90
N TYR A 31 6.18 4.47 11.81
CA TYR A 31 6.47 3.60 12.94
C TYR A 31 7.84 3.87 13.57
N LEU A 32 8.86 4.20 12.76
CA LEU A 32 10.15 4.65 13.30
C LEU A 32 9.98 5.92 14.16
N GLY A 33 9.09 6.84 13.76
CA GLY A 33 8.72 8.01 14.56
C GLY A 33 8.04 7.69 15.90
N VAL A 34 7.50 6.48 16.07
CA VAL A 34 6.96 5.98 17.34
C VAL A 34 8.05 5.34 18.21
N ILE A 35 8.96 4.58 17.61
CA ILE A 35 10.01 3.85 18.33
C ILE A 35 11.11 4.76 18.86
N ILE A 36 11.44 5.85 18.15
CA ILE A 36 12.51 6.76 18.56
C ILE A 36 12.05 7.56 19.78
N PRO A 37 12.67 7.34 20.97
CA PRO A 37 12.30 8.09 22.16
C PRO A 37 12.72 9.55 21.99
N SER A 38 11.79 10.47 22.24
CA SER A 38 12.10 11.91 22.33
C SER A 38 11.36 12.51 23.52
N GLU A 39 11.93 13.53 24.14
CA GLU A 39 11.33 14.18 25.31
C GLU A 39 10.00 14.89 24.96
N THR A 40 9.70 15.05 23.67
CA THR A 40 8.47 15.70 23.17
C THR A 40 7.36 14.72 22.79
N VAL A 41 7.59 13.41 22.93
CA VAL A 41 6.61 12.38 22.55
C VAL A 41 5.60 12.18 23.69
N THR A 42 4.52 12.94 23.64
CA THR A 42 3.36 12.74 24.53
C THR A 42 2.58 11.47 24.16
N PRO A 43 1.90 10.81 25.11
CA PRO A 43 1.05 9.64 24.81
C PRO A 43 0.03 9.86 23.69
N GLY A 44 -0.55 11.07 23.59
CA GLY A 44 -1.47 11.42 22.50
C GLY A 44 -0.83 11.43 21.11
N LYS A 45 0.42 11.87 20.99
CA LYS A 45 1.20 11.80 19.74
C LYS A 45 1.52 10.36 19.36
N VAL A 46 1.90 9.53 20.34
CA VAL A 46 2.13 8.08 20.12
C VAL A 46 0.86 7.43 19.58
N ALA A 47 -0.28 7.64 20.23
CA ALA A 47 -1.56 7.07 19.82
C ALA A 47 -1.96 7.51 18.40
N THR A 48 -1.74 8.79 18.06
CA THR A 48 -2.02 9.33 16.72
C THR A 48 -1.12 8.69 15.66
N LEU A 49 0.19 8.61 15.93
CA LEU A 49 1.17 8.03 15.00
C LEU A 49 0.95 6.53 14.80
N MET A 50 0.68 5.78 15.88
CA MET A 50 0.35 4.35 15.80
C MET A 50 -0.93 4.12 15.00
N THR A 51 -2.00 4.87 15.29
CA THR A 51 -3.28 4.74 14.56
C THR A 51 -3.08 5.04 13.08
N GLY A 52 -2.37 6.13 12.74
CA GLY A 52 -2.04 6.47 11.36
C GLY A 52 -1.21 5.38 10.66
N THR A 53 -0.21 4.83 11.35
CA THR A 53 0.61 3.72 10.85
C THR A 53 -0.26 2.50 10.51
N THR A 54 -1.15 2.09 11.43
CA THR A 54 -2.06 0.95 11.21
C THR A 54 -2.99 1.19 10.02
N VAL A 55 -3.55 2.40 9.89
CA VAL A 55 -4.42 2.76 8.76
C VAL A 55 -3.65 2.70 7.43
N MET A 56 -2.45 3.28 7.36
CA MET A 56 -1.63 3.27 6.14
C MET A 56 -1.19 1.86 5.76
N LEU A 57 -0.83 1.03 6.75
CA LEU A 57 -0.48 -0.37 6.52
C LEU A 57 -1.69 -1.16 6.01
N GLY A 58 -2.87 -0.94 6.60
CA GLY A 58 -4.12 -1.51 6.12
C GLY A 58 -4.43 -1.12 4.68
N MET A 59 -4.31 0.16 4.32
CA MET A 59 -4.48 0.63 2.94
C MET A 59 -3.45 0.00 1.98
N SER A 60 -2.19 -0.12 2.38
CA SER A 60 -1.15 -0.79 1.59
C SER A 60 -1.54 -2.24 1.25
N LEU A 61 -1.99 -3.00 2.26
CA LEU A 61 -2.44 -4.38 2.07
C LEU A 61 -3.66 -4.47 1.13
N LEU A 62 -4.60 -3.53 1.23
CA LEU A 62 -5.74 -3.46 0.31
C LEU A 62 -5.29 -3.24 -1.14
N PHE A 63 -4.34 -2.32 -1.38
CA PHE A 63 -3.80 -2.09 -2.72
C PHE A 63 -3.03 -3.28 -3.28
N PHE A 64 -2.20 -3.94 -2.46
CA PHE A 64 -1.52 -5.17 -2.88
C PHE A 64 -2.50 -6.29 -3.20
N THR A 65 -3.55 -6.47 -2.38
CA THR A 65 -4.59 -7.48 -2.63
C THR A 65 -5.32 -7.21 -3.94
N LYS A 66 -5.67 -5.94 -4.22
CA LYS A 66 -6.27 -5.54 -5.49
C LYS A 66 -5.32 -5.82 -6.66
N ALA A 67 -4.05 -5.43 -6.55
CA ALA A 67 -3.04 -5.69 -7.59
C ALA A 67 -2.90 -7.18 -7.92
N ILE A 68 -2.85 -8.04 -6.89
CA ILE A 68 -2.77 -9.49 -7.06
C ILE A 68 -4.03 -10.03 -7.76
N LYS A 69 -5.22 -9.56 -7.36
CA LYS A 69 -6.49 -9.97 -7.99
C LYS A 69 -6.54 -9.60 -9.47
N TYR A 70 -6.16 -8.37 -9.82
CA TYR A 70 -6.12 -7.92 -11.22
C TYR A 70 -5.05 -8.66 -12.04
N LYS A 71 -3.88 -8.95 -11.45
CA LYS A 71 -2.83 -9.75 -12.10
C LYS A 71 -3.32 -11.16 -12.42
N LYS A 72 -3.97 -11.83 -11.47
CA LYS A 72 -4.54 -13.18 -11.66
C LYS A 72 -5.59 -13.20 -12.76
N ALA A 73 -6.51 -12.23 -12.76
CA ALA A 73 -7.55 -12.13 -13.79
C ALA A 73 -6.99 -11.87 -15.19
N LEU A 74 -5.84 -11.18 -15.29
CA LEU A 74 -5.16 -10.98 -16.56
C LEU A 74 -4.53 -12.28 -17.08
N GLN A 75 -3.85 -13.04 -16.21
CA GLN A 75 -3.22 -14.31 -16.58
C GLN A 75 -4.25 -15.35 -17.05
N SER A 76 -5.41 -15.45 -16.39
CA SER A 76 -6.49 -16.36 -16.80
C SER A 76 -7.19 -15.96 -18.10
N ALA A 77 -6.95 -14.75 -18.61
CA ALA A 77 -7.46 -14.28 -19.91
C ALA A 77 -6.39 -14.34 -21.01
N ASP A 78 -5.16 -14.73 -20.67
CA ASP A 78 -4.06 -15.03 -21.60
C ASP A 78 -3.97 -16.55 -21.92
N GLU A 79 -4.50 -17.42 -21.04
CA GLU A 79 -4.86 -18.83 -21.35
C GLU A 79 -6.18 -18.92 -22.14
#